data_AF-A0A8J5UWV4-F1
#
_entry.id   AF-A0A8J5UWV4-F1
#
_cell.length_a   1.000
_cell.length_b   1.000
_cell.length_c   1.000
_cell.angle_alpha   90.00
_cell.angle_beta   90.00
_cell.angle_gamma   90.00
#
_symmetry.space_group_name_H-M   'P 1'
#
loop_
_entity.id
_entity.type
_entity.pdbx_description
1 polymer ?
#
loop_
_entity_poly.entity_id
_entity_poly.type
_entity_poly.pdbx_seq_one_letter_code
_entity_poly.pdbx_strand_id
1 'polypeptide(L)'
;MENEFDVLDGTDEFPYPISIARTDFKNFNEEEIDQFLYKNHRFTSIDILIKELSQLSNSLNQTLLDLVNNDYNDFIKLGKSINGGFDLINLISGDLKGFKLELTNYQNKFNTSYETLDNVLNKRQQLIELKTSAKLNLLLHDQVVEFDNYIEQKDTIDLSTELKKLTGLYLSISNINQFLESRQSNQFQETYLANKISSLKYEFKSYLDQLAKREITNNKKDSSLILEILNVYKMIGLESDLLDLIHK
;
A
#
# COMPACT_ATOMS: atom_id res chain seq x y z
N MET A 1 71.53 47.11 51.63
CA MET A 1 71.32 47.52 53.03
C MET A 1 69.84 47.84 53.11
N GLU A 2 68.99 47.03 53.73
CA GLU A 2 69.14 46.40 55.05
C GLU A 2 69.04 44.87 55.03
N ASN A 3 69.93 44.25 55.80
CA ASN A 3 69.79 42.88 56.26
C ASN A 3 68.93 42.91 57.53
N GLU A 4 67.72 42.39 57.50
CA GLU A 4 67.02 42.00 58.72
C GLU A 4 67.31 40.52 58.98
N PHE A 5 68.45 40.30 59.63
CA PHE A 5 68.68 39.10 60.43
C PHE A 5 67.75 39.18 61.64
N ASP A 6 66.53 38.67 61.51
CA ASP A 6 65.64 38.48 62.65
C ASP A 6 66.02 37.18 63.35
N VAL A 7 67.07 37.28 64.17
CA VAL A 7 67.58 36.21 65.02
C VAL A 7 66.93 36.38 66.39
N LEU A 8 65.93 35.54 66.64
CA LEU A 8 65.48 35.04 67.95
C LEU A 8 64.82 36.07 68.87
N ASP A 9 63.51 36.26 68.71
CA ASP A 9 62.63 36.59 69.83
C ASP A 9 62.27 35.28 70.56
N GLY A 10 62.53 35.21 71.86
CA GLY A 10 62.64 33.97 72.65
C GLY A 10 61.32 33.25 72.98
N THR A 11 60.39 33.13 72.02
CA THR A 11 59.07 32.48 72.21
C THR A 11 58.67 31.46 71.15
N ASP A 12 59.54 31.12 70.19
CA ASP A 12 59.16 30.19 69.11
C ASP A 12 59.44 28.71 69.45
N GLU A 13 58.38 27.90 69.44
CA GLU A 13 58.40 26.45 69.52
C GLU A 13 59.24 25.88 68.36
N PHE A 14 60.18 24.97 68.64
CA PHE A 14 61.02 24.38 67.59
C PHE A 14 60.12 23.72 66.51
N PRO A 15 60.23 24.13 65.23
CA PRO A 15 59.38 23.57 64.20
C PRO A 15 59.68 22.08 64.00
N TYR A 16 58.61 21.27 63.97
CA TYR A 16 58.72 19.85 63.70
C TYR A 16 59.18 19.59 62.26
N PRO A 17 59.98 18.53 62.02
CA PRO A 17 60.42 18.18 60.67
C PRO A 17 59.21 17.86 59.78
N ILE A 18 59.18 18.48 58.60
CA ILE A 18 58.14 18.30 57.59
C ILE A 18 58.58 17.19 56.65
N SER A 19 57.74 16.17 56.46
CA SER A 19 57.99 15.07 55.51
C SER A 19 57.91 15.55 54.06
N ILE A 20 58.76 14.99 53.21
CA ILE A 20 58.82 15.30 51.79
C ILE A 20 57.55 14.79 51.08
N ALA A 21 56.82 15.69 50.43
CA ALA A 21 55.67 15.35 49.59
C ALA A 21 56.00 15.48 48.10
N ARG A 22 55.34 14.68 47.27
CA ARG A 22 55.49 14.73 45.79
C ARG A 22 55.16 16.11 45.22
N THR A 23 54.27 16.85 45.86
CA THR A 23 53.85 18.20 45.46
C THR A 23 54.95 19.24 45.62
N ASP A 24 55.93 18.98 46.49
CA ASP A 24 57.02 19.92 46.78
C ASP A 24 57.94 20.06 45.56
N PHE A 25 57.99 19.03 44.71
CA PHE A 25 58.77 19.02 43.47
C PHE A 25 58.07 19.63 42.26
N LYS A 26 56.82 20.11 42.39
CA LYS A 26 56.05 20.61 41.24
C LYS A 26 56.69 21.83 40.56
N ASN A 27 57.38 22.67 41.33
CA ASN A 27 58.08 23.86 40.86
C ASN A 27 59.58 23.80 41.20
N PHE A 28 60.13 22.60 41.40
CA PHE A 28 61.53 22.44 41.79
C PHE A 28 62.46 22.71 40.61
N ASN A 29 63.52 23.48 40.86
CA ASN A 29 64.60 23.73 39.91
C ASN A 29 65.88 23.09 40.45
N GLU A 30 66.57 22.31 39.62
CA GLU A 30 67.82 21.61 39.98
C GLU A 30 68.95 22.59 40.35
N GLU A 31 68.89 23.84 39.87
CA GLU A 31 69.90 24.87 40.18
C GLU A 31 69.68 25.51 41.57
N GLU A 32 68.54 25.28 42.23
CA GLU A 32 68.14 25.92 43.50
C GLU A 32 67.96 24.90 44.65
N ILE A 33 68.71 23.80 44.63
CA ILE A 33 68.63 22.72 45.64
C ILE A 33 68.82 23.27 47.04
N ASP A 34 69.84 24.10 47.25
CA ASP A 34 70.14 24.66 48.57
C ASP A 34 69.02 25.57 49.08
N GLN A 35 68.39 26.34 48.18
CA GLN A 35 67.25 27.19 48.53
C GLN A 35 65.99 26.38 48.81
N PHE A 36 65.77 25.29 48.06
CA PHE A 36 64.66 24.37 48.27
C PHE A 36 64.76 23.66 49.63
N LEU A 37 65.95 23.13 49.95
CA LEU A 37 66.21 22.48 51.23
C LEU A 37 66.11 23.47 52.40
N TYR A 38 66.63 24.68 52.22
CA TYR A 38 66.57 25.73 53.24
C TYR A 38 65.14 26.24 53.49
N LYS A 39 64.31 26.33 52.44
CA LYS A 39 62.93 26.82 52.57
C LYS A 39 61.99 25.78 53.16
N ASN A 40 62.13 24.51 52.77
CA ASN A 40 61.13 23.49 53.06
C ASN A 40 61.58 22.45 54.10
N HIS A 41 62.90 22.21 54.26
CA HIS A 41 63.42 21.10 55.08
C HIS A 41 64.63 21.47 55.96
N ARG A 42 64.80 22.76 56.32
CA ARG A 42 65.94 23.29 57.10
C ARG A 42 66.17 22.57 58.44
N PHE A 43 65.12 22.07 59.06
CA PHE A 43 65.14 21.45 60.39
C PHE A 43 65.02 19.91 60.34
N THR A 44 65.07 19.32 59.14
CA THR A 44 65.00 17.86 58.96
C THR A 44 66.40 17.24 58.93
N SER A 45 66.60 16.15 59.66
CA SER A 45 67.88 15.42 59.62
C SER A 45 68.16 14.86 58.23
N ILE A 46 69.42 14.93 57.79
CA ILE A 46 69.84 14.49 56.46
C ILE A 46 69.52 13.01 56.20
N ASP A 47 69.64 12.16 57.23
CA ASP A 47 69.33 10.72 57.12
C ASP A 47 67.83 10.46 56.86
N ILE A 48 66.96 11.30 57.43
CA ILE A 48 65.51 11.23 57.21
C ILE A 48 65.21 11.68 55.78
N LEU A 49 65.83 12.78 55.33
CA LEU A 49 65.67 13.30 53.97
C LEU A 49 66.09 12.27 52.91
N ILE A 50 67.26 11.63 53.10
CA ILE A 50 67.76 10.59 52.18
C ILE A 50 66.80 9.40 52.14
N LYS A 51 66.28 8.98 53.29
CA LYS A 51 65.33 7.87 53.39
C LYS A 51 64.01 8.20 52.69
N GLU A 52 63.45 9.39 52.95
CA GLU A 52 62.20 9.84 52.35
C GLU A 52 62.32 10.04 50.83
N LEU A 53 63.41 10.64 50.33
CA LEU A 53 63.70 10.77 48.91
C LEU A 53 63.84 9.41 48.21
N SER A 54 64.55 8.47 48.84
CA SER A 54 64.73 7.12 48.30
C SER A 54 63.40 6.35 48.25
N GLN A 55 62.57 6.49 49.28
CA GLN A 55 61.22 5.90 49.30
C GLN A 55 60.32 6.52 48.23
N LEU A 56 60.35 7.84 48.07
CA LEU A 56 59.59 8.56 47.05
C LEU A 56 60.02 8.13 45.63
N SER A 57 61.33 8.04 45.38
CA SER A 57 61.86 7.58 44.09
C SER A 57 61.44 6.15 43.77
N ASN A 58 61.49 5.24 44.75
CA ASN A 58 61.05 3.86 44.55
C ASN A 58 59.54 3.76 44.31
N SER A 59 58.74 4.54 45.04
CA SER A 59 57.29 4.63 44.84
C SER A 59 56.93 5.19 43.47
N LEU A 60 57.64 6.21 43.00
CA LEU A 60 57.47 6.78 41.65
C LEU A 60 57.79 5.75 40.57
N ASN A 61 58.90 5.02 40.70
CA ASN A 61 59.28 3.98 39.76
C ASN A 61 58.24 2.85 39.69
N GLN A 62 57.72 2.40 40.84
CA GLN A 62 56.63 1.42 40.87
C GLN A 62 55.36 1.96 40.23
N THR A 63 54.98 3.20 40.56
CA THR A 63 53.79 3.84 39.98
C THR A 63 53.91 3.98 38.45
N LEU A 64 55.11 4.27 37.93
CA LEU A 64 55.36 4.37 36.50
C LEU A 64 55.25 2.99 35.84
N LEU A 65 55.85 1.95 36.44
CA LEU A 65 55.74 0.58 35.95
C LEU A 65 54.30 0.11 35.94
N ASP A 66 53.55 0.37 37.00
CA ASP A 66 52.13 0.02 37.11
C ASP A 66 51.30 0.77 36.06
N LEU A 67 51.56 2.07 35.84
CA LEU A 67 50.87 2.85 34.81
C LEU A 67 51.16 2.29 33.41
N VAL A 68 52.42 2.06 33.08
CA VAL A 68 52.82 1.52 31.76
C VAL A 68 52.23 0.12 31.55
N ASN A 69 52.27 -0.74 32.56
CA ASN A 69 51.72 -2.09 32.46
C ASN A 69 50.19 -2.08 32.32
N ASN A 70 49.49 -1.22 33.06
CA ASN A 70 48.04 -1.08 32.94
C ASN A 70 47.64 -0.51 31.58
N ASP A 71 48.27 0.57 31.15
CA ASP A 71 47.99 1.22 29.87
C ASP A 71 48.31 0.28 28.70
N TYR A 72 49.40 -0.50 28.78
CA TYR A 72 49.73 -1.50 27.77
C TYR A 72 48.70 -2.63 27.72
N ASN A 73 48.30 -3.16 28.88
CA ASN A 73 47.28 -4.21 28.93
C ASN A 73 45.94 -3.72 28.39
N ASP A 74 45.56 -2.48 28.69
CA ASP A 74 44.32 -1.89 28.21
C ASP A 74 44.38 -1.60 26.71
N PHE A 75 45.53 -1.19 26.18
CA PHE A 75 45.74 -1.06 24.74
C PHE A 75 45.65 -2.42 24.01
N ILE A 76 46.22 -3.48 24.57
CA ILE A 76 46.12 -4.83 24.01
C ILE A 76 44.68 -5.37 24.07
N LYS A 77 43.96 -5.14 25.17
CA LYS A 77 42.53 -5.49 25.28
C LYS A 77 41.70 -4.74 24.23
N LEU A 78 41.97 -3.44 24.04
CA LEU A 78 41.29 -2.63 23.04
C LEU A 78 41.56 -3.14 21.63
N GLY A 79 42.83 -3.43 21.28
CA GLY A 79 43.19 -4.00 19.98
C GLY A 79 42.49 -5.34 19.71
N LYS A 80 42.43 -6.24 20.71
CA LYS A 80 41.69 -7.52 20.60
C LYS A 80 40.19 -7.31 20.43
N SER A 81 39.59 -6.38 21.17
CA SER A 81 38.16 -6.07 21.07
C SER A 81 37.79 -5.44 19.73
N ILE A 82 38.66 -4.58 19.18
CA ILE A 82 38.46 -3.94 17.88
C ILE A 82 38.52 -4.99 16.77
N ASN A 83 39.52 -5.88 16.80
CA ASN A 83 39.65 -6.92 15.77
C ASN A 83 38.45 -7.86 15.74
N GLY A 84 37.98 -8.33 16.90
CA GLY A 84 36.76 -9.15 16.97
C GLY A 84 35.47 -8.39 16.62
N GLY A 85 35.43 -7.08 16.88
CA GLY A 85 34.30 -6.22 16.54
C GLY A 85 34.12 -6.06 15.03
N PHE A 86 35.21 -5.97 14.25
CA PHE A 86 35.14 -5.88 12.79
C PHE A 86 34.55 -7.14 12.16
N ASP A 87 34.91 -8.33 12.63
CA ASP A 87 34.36 -9.60 12.14
C ASP A 87 32.86 -9.70 12.44
N LEU A 88 32.44 -9.26 13.63
CA LEU A 88 31.03 -9.26 14.03
C LEU A 88 30.20 -8.25 13.20
N ILE A 89 30.76 -7.08 12.91
CA ILE A 89 30.12 -6.09 12.01
C ILE A 89 30.00 -6.66 10.59
N ASN A 90 31.03 -7.34 10.09
CA ASN A 90 31.00 -7.96 8.76
C ASN A 90 29.95 -9.07 8.67
N LEU A 91 29.83 -9.91 9.70
CA LEU A 91 28.82 -10.95 9.79
C LEU A 91 27.40 -10.36 9.80
N ILE A 92 27.14 -9.38 10.69
CA ILE A 92 25.84 -8.69 10.76
C ILE A 92 25.53 -8.01 9.44
N SER A 93 26.51 -7.36 8.79
CA SER A 93 26.30 -6.74 7.48
C SER A 93 25.98 -7.78 6.40
N GLY A 94 26.57 -8.97 6.46
CA GLY A 94 26.25 -10.09 5.58
C GLY A 94 24.81 -10.55 5.77
N ASP A 95 24.40 -10.78 7.01
CA ASP A 95 23.05 -11.20 7.38
C ASP A 95 22.01 -10.15 6.96
N LEU A 96 22.28 -8.87 7.19
CA LEU A 96 21.40 -7.76 6.75
C LEU A 96 21.26 -7.70 5.23
N LYS A 97 22.33 -7.96 4.48
CA LYS A 97 22.28 -8.04 3.02
C LYS A 97 21.46 -9.24 2.56
N GLY A 98 21.63 -10.40 3.21
CA GLY A 98 20.83 -11.59 2.96
C GLY A 98 19.34 -11.33 3.20
N PHE A 99 19.01 -10.76 4.36
CA PHE A 99 17.65 -10.39 4.72
C PHE A 99 17.02 -9.39 3.75
N LYS A 100 17.78 -8.36 3.32
CA LYS A 100 17.31 -7.41 2.30
C LYS A 100 16.98 -8.10 0.97
N LEU A 101 17.82 -9.06 0.56
CA LEU A 101 17.61 -9.81 -0.66
C LEU A 101 16.37 -10.72 -0.56
N GLU A 102 16.18 -11.38 0.57
CA GLU A 102 14.99 -12.16 0.86
C GLU A 102 13.72 -11.30 0.82
N LEU A 103 13.73 -10.15 1.49
CA LEU A 103 12.60 -9.22 1.50
C LEU A 103 12.23 -8.75 0.09
N THR A 104 13.25 -8.44 -0.73
CA THR A 104 13.06 -8.06 -2.13
C THR A 104 12.45 -9.21 -2.94
N ASN A 105 12.90 -10.44 -2.71
CA ASN A 105 12.33 -11.63 -3.36
C ASN A 105 10.88 -11.86 -2.94
N TYR A 106 10.53 -11.68 -1.67
CA TYR A 106 9.14 -11.75 -1.21
C TYR A 106 8.28 -10.66 -1.84
N GLN A 107 8.78 -9.42 -1.91
CA GLN A 107 8.08 -8.33 -2.58
C GLN A 107 7.80 -8.65 -4.05
N ASN A 108 8.77 -9.20 -4.77
CA ASN A 108 8.58 -9.62 -6.16
C ASN A 108 7.53 -10.74 -6.28
N LYS A 109 7.56 -11.74 -5.40
CA LYS A 109 6.54 -12.80 -5.35
C LYS A 109 5.14 -12.24 -5.10
N PHE A 110 5.01 -11.26 -4.19
CA PHE A 110 3.73 -10.59 -3.94
C PHE A 110 3.26 -9.83 -5.17
N ASN A 111 4.13 -9.07 -5.84
CA ASN A 111 3.78 -8.33 -7.05
C ASN A 111 3.28 -9.27 -8.16
N THR A 112 3.99 -10.38 -8.42
CA THR A 112 3.52 -11.38 -9.38
C THR A 112 2.18 -11.99 -8.96
N SER A 113 1.98 -12.25 -7.66
CA SER A 113 0.70 -12.73 -7.15
C SER A 113 -0.43 -11.71 -7.39
N TYR A 114 -0.17 -10.42 -7.14
CA TYR A 114 -1.14 -9.35 -7.43
C TYR A 114 -1.47 -9.25 -8.91
N GLU A 115 -0.48 -9.30 -9.80
CA GLU A 115 -0.70 -9.29 -11.25
C GLU A 115 -1.51 -10.50 -11.72
N THR A 116 -1.23 -11.70 -11.19
CA THR A 116 -2.02 -12.89 -11.53
C THR A 116 -3.45 -12.80 -11.01
N LEU A 117 -3.66 -12.29 -9.79
CA LEU A 117 -4.99 -12.07 -9.24
C LEU A 117 -5.79 -11.06 -10.05
N ASP A 118 -5.19 -9.94 -10.44
CA ASP A 118 -5.84 -8.92 -11.23
C ASP A 118 -6.25 -9.46 -12.62
N ASN A 119 -5.35 -10.22 -13.25
CA ASN A 119 -5.65 -10.93 -14.50
C ASN A 119 -6.81 -11.93 -14.35
N VAL A 120 -6.86 -12.68 -13.24
CA VAL A 120 -7.95 -13.63 -12.96
C VAL A 120 -9.27 -12.89 -12.72
N LEU A 121 -9.26 -11.78 -12.00
CA LEU A 121 -10.45 -10.97 -11.75
C LEU A 121 -11.00 -10.35 -13.04
N ASN A 122 -10.12 -9.81 -13.89
CA ASN A 122 -10.49 -9.27 -15.20
C ASN A 122 -11.09 -10.36 -16.10
N LYS A 123 -10.46 -11.53 -16.19
CA LYS A 123 -11.02 -12.68 -16.93
C LYS A 123 -12.37 -13.12 -16.37
N ARG A 124 -12.53 -13.14 -15.04
CA ARG A 124 -13.80 -13.48 -14.39
C ARG A 124 -14.89 -12.49 -14.77
N GLN A 125 -14.59 -11.20 -14.78
CA GLN A 125 -15.54 -10.17 -15.19
C GLN A 125 -15.98 -10.37 -16.64
N GLN A 126 -15.03 -10.56 -17.56
CA GLN A 126 -15.33 -10.83 -18.98
C GLN A 126 -16.20 -12.08 -19.15
N LEU A 127 -15.92 -13.15 -18.40
CA LEU A 127 -16.74 -14.37 -18.43
C LEU A 127 -18.16 -14.15 -17.92
N ILE A 128 -18.34 -13.31 -16.89
CA ILE A 128 -19.67 -12.96 -16.37
C ILE A 128 -20.45 -12.14 -17.41
N GLU A 129 -19.80 -11.19 -18.07
CA GLU A 129 -20.39 -10.40 -19.15
C GLU A 129 -20.81 -11.29 -20.33
N LEU A 130 -19.94 -12.20 -20.76
CA LEU A 130 -20.24 -13.18 -21.81
C LEU A 130 -21.39 -14.11 -21.41
N LYS A 131 -21.38 -14.64 -20.18
CA LYS A 131 -22.44 -15.50 -19.65
C LYS A 131 -23.78 -14.78 -19.59
N THR A 132 -23.78 -13.52 -19.18
CA THR A 132 -24.99 -12.68 -19.13
C THR A 132 -25.52 -12.46 -20.53
N SER A 133 -24.65 -12.13 -21.47
CA SER A 133 -25.01 -11.93 -22.89
C SER A 133 -25.57 -13.21 -23.49
N ALA A 134 -24.95 -14.37 -23.25
CA ALA A 134 -25.47 -15.67 -23.72
C ALA A 134 -26.84 -16.01 -23.15
N LYS A 135 -27.06 -15.77 -21.84
CA LYS A 135 -28.37 -15.97 -21.21
C LYS A 135 -29.45 -15.06 -21.79
N LEU A 136 -29.12 -13.80 -22.05
CA LEU A 136 -30.04 -12.85 -22.66
C LEU A 136 -30.38 -13.22 -24.10
N ASN A 137 -29.40 -13.73 -24.87
CA ASN A 137 -29.66 -14.24 -26.21
C ASN A 137 -30.56 -15.47 -26.20
N LEU A 138 -30.38 -16.40 -25.25
CA LEU A 138 -31.29 -17.54 -25.08
C LEU A 138 -32.70 -17.08 -24.70
N LEU A 139 -32.81 -16.16 -23.73
CA LEU A 139 -34.10 -15.60 -23.33
C LEU A 139 -34.79 -14.89 -24.51
N LEU A 140 -34.05 -14.14 -25.31
CA LEU A 140 -34.58 -13.48 -26.51
C LEU A 140 -35.08 -14.53 -27.51
N HIS A 141 -34.32 -15.61 -27.73
CA HIS A 141 -34.75 -16.71 -28.59
C HIS A 141 -36.06 -17.34 -28.11
N ASP A 142 -36.15 -17.67 -26.81
CA ASP A 142 -37.36 -18.25 -26.22
C ASP A 142 -38.56 -17.30 -26.37
N GLN A 143 -38.37 -15.99 -26.13
CA GLN A 143 -39.42 -14.99 -26.31
C GLN A 143 -39.85 -14.83 -27.76
N VAL A 144 -38.92 -14.90 -28.71
CA VAL A 144 -39.22 -14.88 -30.15
C VAL A 144 -40.01 -16.12 -30.55
N VAL A 145 -39.66 -17.31 -30.04
CA VAL A 145 -40.41 -18.54 -30.31
C VAL A 145 -41.81 -18.48 -29.71
N GLU A 146 -41.96 -17.98 -28.48
CA GLU A 146 -43.27 -17.74 -27.89
C GLU A 146 -44.09 -16.75 -28.72
N PHE A 147 -43.49 -15.65 -29.18
CA PHE A 147 -44.12 -14.66 -30.03
C PHE A 147 -44.61 -15.28 -31.36
N ASP A 148 -43.76 -16.04 -32.05
CA ASP A 148 -44.08 -16.73 -33.30
C ASP A 148 -45.26 -17.71 -33.08
N ASN A 149 -45.23 -18.49 -31.98
CA ASN A 149 -46.32 -19.42 -31.63
C ASN A 149 -47.65 -18.70 -31.34
N TYR A 150 -47.61 -17.54 -30.66
CA TYR A 150 -48.82 -16.76 -30.39
C TYR A 150 -49.43 -16.17 -31.67
N ILE A 151 -48.60 -15.72 -32.62
CA ILE A 151 -49.11 -15.24 -33.92
C ILE A 151 -49.72 -16.38 -34.76
N GLU A 152 -49.17 -17.59 -34.66
CA GLU A 152 -49.70 -18.75 -35.39
C GLU A 152 -51.03 -19.27 -34.80
N GLN A 153 -51.23 -19.18 -33.49
CA GLN A 153 -52.50 -19.52 -32.82
C GLN A 153 -53.59 -18.46 -33.06
N LYS A 154 -54.16 -18.44 -34.27
CA LYS A 154 -55.19 -17.49 -34.74
C LYS A 154 -56.57 -17.61 -34.08
N ASP A 155 -56.74 -18.48 -33.09
CA ASP A 155 -58.04 -18.87 -32.54
C ASP A 155 -58.11 -18.69 -31.02
N THR A 156 -58.20 -17.46 -30.53
CA THR A 156 -58.66 -17.22 -29.16
C THR A 156 -59.78 -16.17 -29.07
N ILE A 157 -60.65 -16.37 -28.08
CA ILE A 157 -61.96 -15.70 -27.91
C ILE A 157 -61.80 -14.24 -27.41
N ASP A 158 -60.60 -13.82 -27.00
CA ASP A 158 -60.35 -12.50 -26.38
C ASP A 158 -59.13 -11.78 -26.98
N LEU A 159 -59.37 -11.01 -28.04
CA LEU A 159 -58.34 -10.25 -28.75
C LEU A 159 -57.62 -9.19 -27.89
N SER A 160 -58.27 -8.65 -26.84
CA SER A 160 -57.66 -7.62 -25.97
C SER A 160 -56.50 -8.18 -25.15
N THR A 161 -56.69 -9.37 -24.56
CA THR A 161 -55.66 -10.00 -23.73
C THR A 161 -54.52 -10.57 -24.56
N GLU A 162 -54.80 -11.04 -25.78
CA GLU A 162 -53.79 -11.45 -26.75
C GLU A 162 -52.92 -10.26 -27.19
N LEU A 163 -53.54 -9.14 -27.58
CA LEU A 163 -52.82 -7.91 -27.96
C LEU A 163 -51.92 -7.39 -26.84
N LYS A 164 -52.38 -7.41 -25.59
CA LYS A 164 -51.57 -7.00 -24.42
C LYS A 164 -50.38 -7.92 -24.18
N LYS A 165 -50.56 -9.24 -24.28
CA LYS A 165 -49.47 -10.22 -24.14
C LYS A 165 -48.45 -10.07 -25.28
N LEU A 166 -48.92 -9.96 -26.52
CA LEU A 166 -48.09 -9.82 -27.70
C LEU A 166 -47.28 -8.51 -27.67
N THR A 167 -47.91 -7.41 -27.24
CA THR A 167 -47.24 -6.13 -27.02
C THR A 167 -46.20 -6.23 -25.90
N GLY A 168 -46.52 -6.91 -24.79
CA GLY A 168 -45.58 -7.14 -23.70
C GLY A 168 -44.35 -7.93 -24.13
N LEU A 169 -44.53 -9.00 -24.92
CA LEU A 169 -43.44 -9.78 -25.51
C LEU A 169 -42.62 -8.94 -26.48
N TYR A 170 -43.25 -8.20 -27.38
CA TYR A 170 -42.57 -7.31 -28.32
C TYR A 170 -41.70 -6.26 -27.62
N LEU A 171 -42.24 -5.59 -26.61
CA LEU A 171 -41.51 -4.59 -25.82
C LEU A 171 -40.34 -5.24 -25.06
N SER A 172 -40.54 -6.44 -24.51
CA SER A 172 -39.47 -7.21 -23.86
C SER A 172 -38.34 -7.54 -24.83
N ILE A 173 -38.67 -8.08 -26.02
CA ILE A 173 -37.70 -8.41 -27.07
C ILE A 173 -36.93 -7.15 -27.49
N SER A 174 -37.64 -6.03 -27.70
CA SER A 174 -37.04 -4.75 -28.06
C SER A 174 -36.06 -4.24 -27.00
N ASN A 175 -36.45 -4.30 -25.72
CA ASN A 175 -35.61 -3.87 -24.61
C ASN A 175 -34.36 -4.76 -24.43
N ILE A 176 -34.52 -6.08 -24.54
CA ILE A 176 -33.39 -7.02 -24.45
C ILE A 176 -32.43 -6.80 -25.61
N ASN A 177 -32.95 -6.59 -26.82
CA ASN A 177 -32.11 -6.30 -27.99
C ASN A 177 -31.34 -4.99 -27.82
N GLN A 178 -31.99 -3.91 -27.40
CA GLN A 178 -31.32 -2.63 -27.15
C GLN A 178 -30.23 -2.77 -26.07
N PHE A 179 -30.50 -3.54 -25.01
CA PHE A 179 -29.51 -3.82 -23.98
C PHE A 179 -28.31 -4.62 -24.53
N LEU A 180 -28.55 -5.59 -25.40
CA LEU A 180 -27.52 -6.39 -26.05
C LEU A 180 -26.68 -5.55 -27.03
N GLU A 181 -27.31 -4.70 -27.84
CA GLU A 181 -26.64 -3.76 -28.77
C GLU A 181 -25.69 -2.81 -28.02
N SER A 182 -26.06 -2.36 -26.82
CA SER A 182 -25.22 -1.44 -26.03
C SER A 182 -23.94 -2.07 -25.46
N ARG A 183 -23.88 -3.41 -25.35
CA ARG A 183 -22.80 -4.11 -24.64
C ARG A 183 -21.82 -4.84 -25.55
N GLN A 184 -22.28 -5.37 -26.69
CA GLN A 184 -21.43 -6.12 -27.61
C GLN A 184 -21.90 -5.95 -29.06
N SER A 185 -20.99 -5.52 -29.95
CA SER A 185 -21.16 -5.54 -31.41
C SER A 185 -20.53 -6.83 -31.94
N ASN A 186 -21.30 -7.92 -31.96
CA ASN A 186 -20.88 -9.15 -32.62
C ASN A 186 -21.56 -9.25 -33.99
N GLN A 187 -20.87 -9.85 -34.97
CA GLN A 187 -21.43 -10.08 -36.32
C GLN A 187 -22.77 -10.85 -36.27
N PHE A 188 -22.93 -11.73 -35.27
CA PHE A 188 -24.20 -12.43 -35.00
C PHE A 188 -25.34 -11.47 -34.62
N GLN A 189 -25.07 -10.47 -33.77
CA GLN A 189 -26.06 -9.46 -33.40
C GLN A 189 -26.41 -8.55 -34.58
N GLU A 190 -25.40 -8.03 -35.27
CA GLU A 190 -25.59 -7.11 -36.38
C GLU A 190 -26.28 -7.77 -37.59
N THR A 191 -26.03 -9.05 -37.84
CA THR A 191 -26.55 -9.71 -39.04
C THR A 191 -27.76 -10.59 -38.75
N TYR A 192 -27.66 -11.53 -37.79
CA TYR A 192 -28.73 -12.51 -37.59
C TYR A 192 -29.86 -11.95 -36.71
N LEU A 193 -29.51 -11.42 -35.54
CA LEU A 193 -30.52 -10.90 -34.61
C LEU A 193 -31.19 -9.65 -35.15
N ALA A 194 -30.45 -8.70 -35.70
CA ALA A 194 -31.04 -7.51 -36.30
C ALA A 194 -32.03 -7.87 -37.43
N ASN A 195 -31.70 -8.85 -38.27
CA ASN A 195 -32.61 -9.34 -39.31
C ASN A 195 -33.85 -10.04 -38.72
N LYS A 196 -33.68 -10.97 -37.77
CA LYS A 196 -34.83 -11.68 -37.16
C LYS A 196 -35.75 -10.72 -36.39
N ILE A 197 -35.18 -9.75 -35.67
CA ILE A 197 -35.95 -8.71 -34.97
C ILE A 197 -36.63 -7.78 -35.96
N SER A 198 -35.99 -7.42 -37.06
CA SER A 198 -36.63 -6.63 -38.12
C SER A 198 -37.80 -7.40 -38.74
N SER A 199 -37.65 -8.69 -39.02
CA SER A 199 -38.77 -9.54 -39.46
C SER A 199 -39.90 -9.55 -38.44
N LEU A 200 -39.59 -9.73 -37.15
CA LEU A 200 -40.57 -9.71 -36.07
C LEU A 200 -41.29 -8.35 -35.98
N LYS A 201 -40.58 -7.24 -36.16
CA LYS A 201 -41.17 -5.89 -36.25
C LYS A 201 -42.18 -5.80 -37.40
N TYR A 202 -41.84 -6.33 -38.57
CA TYR A 202 -42.75 -6.33 -39.72
C TYR A 202 -43.95 -7.27 -39.52
N GLU A 203 -43.75 -8.45 -38.93
CA GLU A 203 -44.82 -9.39 -38.62
C GLU A 203 -45.79 -8.82 -37.59
N PHE A 204 -45.28 -8.21 -36.52
CA PHE A 204 -46.10 -7.54 -35.51
C PHE A 204 -46.89 -6.38 -36.13
N LYS A 205 -46.24 -5.56 -36.97
CA LYS A 205 -46.92 -4.48 -37.69
C LYS A 205 -48.01 -5.02 -38.60
N SER A 206 -47.74 -6.07 -39.37
CA SER A 206 -48.74 -6.72 -40.23
C SER A 206 -49.92 -7.28 -39.43
N TYR A 207 -49.67 -7.87 -38.26
CA TYR A 207 -50.72 -8.34 -37.36
C TYR A 207 -51.59 -7.17 -36.87
N LEU A 208 -50.97 -6.08 -36.43
CA LEU A 208 -51.67 -4.87 -36.00
C LEU A 208 -52.49 -4.22 -37.14
N ASP A 209 -51.94 -4.16 -38.36
CA ASP A 209 -52.64 -3.68 -39.56
C ASP A 209 -53.88 -4.55 -39.89
N GLN A 210 -53.76 -5.87 -39.77
CA GLN A 210 -54.87 -6.80 -40.02
C GLN A 210 -55.97 -6.65 -38.96
N LEU A 211 -55.59 -6.51 -37.68
CA LEU A 211 -56.54 -6.26 -36.60
C LEU A 211 -57.24 -4.91 -36.77
N ALA A 212 -56.49 -3.85 -37.07
CA ALA A 212 -57.05 -2.52 -37.32
C ALA A 212 -58.05 -2.55 -38.48
N LYS A 213 -57.72 -3.19 -39.61
CA LYS A 213 -58.65 -3.34 -40.75
C LYS A 213 -59.91 -4.13 -40.37
N ARG A 214 -59.77 -5.22 -39.61
CA ARG A 214 -60.89 -6.07 -39.18
C ARG A 214 -61.86 -5.31 -38.27
N GLU A 215 -61.35 -4.52 -37.33
CA GLU A 215 -62.16 -3.70 -36.44
C GLU A 215 -62.82 -2.52 -37.16
N ILE A 216 -62.12 -1.86 -38.09
CA ILE A 216 -62.67 -0.77 -38.91
C ILE A 216 -63.79 -1.29 -39.83
N THR A 217 -63.62 -2.47 -40.45
CA THR A 217 -64.62 -3.05 -41.37
C THR A 217 -65.82 -3.67 -40.64
N ASN A 218 -65.66 -4.19 -39.42
CA ASN A 218 -66.75 -4.83 -38.68
C ASN A 218 -67.75 -3.86 -38.04
N ASN A 219 -67.48 -2.55 -38.01
CA ASN A 219 -68.42 -1.50 -37.56
C ASN A 219 -69.03 -1.71 -36.15
N LYS A 220 -68.56 -2.70 -35.38
CA LYS A 220 -68.86 -2.90 -33.97
C LYS A 220 -67.79 -2.12 -33.22
N LYS A 221 -68.15 -0.91 -32.83
CA LYS A 221 -67.31 0.00 -32.04
C LYS A 221 -67.03 -0.59 -30.65
N ASP A 222 -66.14 -1.55 -30.55
CA ASP A 222 -65.38 -1.72 -29.31
C ASP A 222 -64.35 -0.58 -29.26
N SER A 223 -64.85 0.59 -28.86
CA SER A 223 -64.05 1.81 -28.68
C SER A 223 -62.81 1.54 -27.82
N SER A 224 -62.87 0.54 -26.93
CA SER A 224 -61.75 0.07 -26.11
C SER A 224 -60.64 -0.61 -26.92
N LEU A 225 -60.97 -1.52 -27.84
CA LEU A 225 -59.99 -2.26 -28.64
C LEU A 225 -59.26 -1.35 -29.63
N ILE A 226 -59.97 -0.43 -30.28
CA ILE A 226 -59.34 0.57 -31.17
C ILE A 226 -58.41 1.50 -30.39
N LEU A 227 -58.79 1.92 -29.18
CA LEU A 227 -57.93 2.71 -28.28
C LEU A 227 -56.71 1.91 -27.80
N GLU A 228 -56.86 0.61 -27.54
CA GLU A 228 -55.75 -0.27 -27.18
C GLU A 228 -54.78 -0.45 -28.36
N ILE A 229 -55.28 -0.67 -29.57
CA ILE A 229 -54.46 -0.72 -30.79
C ILE A 229 -53.74 0.63 -30.99
N LEU A 230 -54.43 1.75 -30.83
CA LEU A 230 -53.83 3.09 -30.92
C LEU A 230 -52.71 3.29 -29.89
N ASN A 231 -52.92 2.86 -28.64
CA ASN A 231 -51.90 2.92 -27.60
C ASN A 231 -50.70 2.04 -27.92
N VAL A 232 -50.90 0.87 -28.53
CA VAL A 232 -49.83 -0.01 -28.99
C VAL A 232 -49.05 0.62 -30.15
N TYR A 233 -49.72 1.21 -31.13
CA TYR A 233 -49.06 1.96 -32.22
C TYR A 233 -48.26 3.16 -31.70
N LYS A 234 -48.78 3.86 -30.70
CA LYS A 234 -48.07 4.91 -29.98
C LYS A 234 -46.84 4.38 -29.24
N MET A 235 -46.94 3.22 -28.58
CA MET A 235 -45.81 2.58 -27.90
C MET A 235 -44.70 2.13 -28.87
N ILE A 236 -45.06 1.76 -30.10
CA ILE A 236 -44.10 1.36 -31.15
C ILE A 236 -43.54 2.56 -31.93
N GLY A 237 -44.19 3.74 -31.81
CA GLY A 237 -43.78 4.97 -32.50
C GLY A 237 -44.22 5.05 -33.97
N LEU A 238 -45.24 4.27 -34.38
CA LEU A 238 -45.77 4.21 -35.75
C LEU A 238 -47.13 4.92 -35.88
N GLU A 239 -47.28 6.08 -35.24
CA GLU A 239 -48.58 6.80 -35.18
C GLU A 239 -49.11 7.22 -36.56
N SER A 240 -48.22 7.51 -37.52
CA SER A 240 -48.59 7.91 -38.89
C SER A 240 -49.25 6.79 -39.70
N ASP A 241 -48.80 5.55 -39.50
CA ASP A 241 -49.23 4.41 -40.30
C ASP A 241 -50.68 4.01 -39.98
N LEU A 242 -51.12 4.24 -38.74
CA LEU A 242 -52.49 4.03 -38.32
C LEU A 242 -53.43 5.10 -38.89
N LEU A 243 -52.98 6.36 -38.96
CA LEU A 243 -53.76 7.44 -39.58
C LEU A 243 -53.99 7.21 -41.08
N ASP A 244 -52.97 6.70 -41.79
CA ASP A 244 -53.09 6.31 -43.20
C ASP A 244 -54.07 5.14 -43.41
N LEU A 245 -54.25 4.30 -42.38
CA LEU A 245 -55.19 3.17 -42.38
C LEU A 245 -56.64 3.58 -42.05
N ILE A 246 -56.83 4.61 -41.22
CA ILE A 246 -58.15 5.17 -40.89
C ILE A 246 -58.69 6.05 -42.04
N HIS A 247 -57.80 6.71 -42.78
CA HIS A 247 -58.18 7.58 -43.89
C HIS A 247 -58.45 6.87 -45.23
N LYS A 248 -58.32 5.54 -45.29
CA LYS A 248 -58.48 4.73 -46.50
C LYS A 248 -59.67 3.78 -46.41
#